data_AF-A0A512TQB4-F1
#
_entry.id   AF-A0A512TQB4-F1
#
_cell.length_a   1.000
_cell.length_b   1.000
_cell.length_c   1.000
_cell.angle_alpha   90.00
_cell.angle_beta   90.00
_cell.angle_gamma   90.00
#
_symmetry.space_group_name_H-M   'P 1'
#
loop_
_entity.id
_entity.type
_entity.pdbx_description
1 polymer ?
#
loop_
_entity_poly.entity_id
_entity_poly.type
_entity_poly.pdbx_seq_one_letter_code
_entity_poly.pdbx_strand_id
1 'polypeptide(L)' 'MARPKKHQKINVRVNYPTTEEGKKMLRESQSKAVLDILEKQLGEEELRILMKHLEERIERE' A
#
# COMPACT_ATOMS: atom_id res chain seq x y z
N MET A 1 37.68 -23.46 -6.65
CA MET A 1 36.21 -23.65 -6.75
C MET A 1 35.55 -22.96 -5.57
N ALA A 2 34.76 -21.91 -5.79
CA ALA A 2 34.08 -21.16 -4.74
C ALA A 2 32.79 -21.89 -4.30
N ARG A 3 32.59 -22.09 -2.99
CA ARG A 3 31.38 -22.72 -2.46
C ARG A 3 30.17 -21.79 -2.63
N PRO A 4 29.00 -22.27 -3.08
CA PRO A 4 27.80 -21.44 -3.19
C PRO A 4 27.34 -20.97 -1.80
N LYS A 5 27.08 -19.67 -1.65
CA LYS A 5 26.58 -19.09 -0.40
C LYS A 5 25.20 -19.68 -0.08
N LYS A 6 25.08 -20.31 1.10
CA LYS A 6 23.83 -20.88 1.59
C LYS A 6 22.84 -19.75 1.86
N HIS A 7 21.70 -19.74 1.18
CA HIS A 7 20.63 -18.78 1.42
C HIS A 7 20.10 -18.97 2.85
N GLN A 8 20.45 -18.07 3.77
CA GLN A 8 19.85 -18.05 5.09
C GLN A 8 18.40 -17.57 4.97
N LYS A 9 17.47 -18.35 5.51
CA LYS A 9 16.06 -17.95 5.61
C LYS A 9 15.96 -16.82 6.64
N ILE A 10 15.62 -15.62 6.19
CA ILE A 10 15.32 -14.50 7.07
C ILE A 10 13.87 -14.68 7.55
N ASN A 11 13.69 -14.89 8.85
CA ASN A 11 12.37 -14.91 9.47
C ASN A 11 12.04 -13.48 9.92
N VAL A 12 11.06 -12.86 9.26
CA VAL A 12 10.58 -11.51 9.61
C VAL A 12 9.37 -11.63 10.51
N ARG A 13 9.38 -10.90 11.64
CA ARG A 13 8.18 -10.68 12.47
C ARG A 13 7.65 -9.29 12.18
N VAL A 14 6.38 -9.20 11.78
CA VAL A 14 5.70 -7.93 11.52
C VAL A 14 4.88 -7.58 12.75
N ASN A 15 5.20 -6.45 13.39
CA ASN A 15 4.43 -5.92 14.50
C ASN A 15 3.49 -4.83 13.98
N TYR A 16 2.18 -5.07 14.08
CA TYR A 16 1.18 -4.07 13.74
C TYR A 16 0.91 -3.13 14.91
N PRO A 17 0.67 -1.83 14.65
CA PRO A 17 0.33 -0.88 15.69
C PRO A 17 -1.05 -1.19 16.30
N THR A 18 -1.13 -1.08 17.62
CA THR A 18 -2.36 -1.33 18.39
C THR A 18 -3.05 -0.05 18.84
N THR A 19 -2.33 1.07 18.93
CA THR A 19 -2.89 2.38 19.25
C THR A 19 -3.69 2.94 18.07
N GLU A 20 -4.73 3.74 18.33
CA GLU A 20 -5.52 4.36 17.27
C GLU A 20 -4.68 5.29 16.38
N GLU A 21 -3.75 6.03 16.98
CA GLU A 21 -2.79 6.85 16.26
C GLU A 21 -1.91 6.01 15.32
N GLY A 22 -1.34 4.91 15.82
CA GLY A 22 -0.50 4.04 15.01
C GLY A 22 -1.28 3.35 13.88
N LYS A 23 -2.53 2.95 14.13
CA LYS A 23 -3.43 2.41 13.09
C LYS A 23 -3.72 3.46 12.02
N LYS A 24 -3.95 4.71 12.41
CA LYS A 24 -4.15 5.82 11.48
C LYS A 24 -2.92 6.03 10.59
N MET A 25 -1.72 6.12 11.19
CA MET A 25 -0.48 6.26 10.44
C MET A 25 -0.23 5.09 9.48
N LEU A 26 -0.52 3.86 9.92
CA LEU A 26 -0.39 2.68 9.05
C LEU A 26 -1.33 2.77 7.85
N ARG A 27 -2.61 3.11 8.08
CA ARG A 27 -3.59 3.27 7.00
C ARG A 27 -3.14 4.35 6.02
N GLU A 28 -2.73 5.53 6.50
CA GLU A 28 -2.25 6.62 5.66
C GLU A 28 -1.03 6.19 4.82
N SER A 29 -0.06 5.51 5.44
CA SER A 29 1.11 4.99 4.73
C SER A 29 0.75 3.96 3.66
N GLN A 30 -0.18 3.06 3.95
CA GLN A 30 -0.63 2.04 3.02
C GLN A 30 -1.42 2.66 1.86
N SER A 31 -2.34 3.57 2.16
CA SER A 31 -3.12 4.31 1.16
C SER A 31 -2.18 5.04 0.21
N LYS A 32 -1.18 5.76 0.72
CA LYS A 32 -0.20 6.45 -0.13
C LYS A 32 0.53 5.49 -1.06
N ALA A 33 1.02 4.36 -0.55
CA ALA A 33 1.71 3.38 -1.37
C ALA A 33 0.82 2.80 -2.49
N VAL A 34 -0.47 2.58 -2.20
CA VAL A 34 -1.45 2.13 -3.20
C VAL A 34 -1.68 3.21 -4.26
N LEU A 35 -1.86 4.48 -3.85
CA LEU A 35 -2.05 5.58 -4.78
C LEU A 35 -0.85 5.77 -5.70
N ASP A 36 0.37 5.73 -5.17
CA ASP A 36 1.60 5.84 -5.97
C ASP A 36 1.71 4.71 -7.01
N ILE A 37 1.26 3.49 -6.67
CA ILE A 37 1.24 2.36 -7.61
C ILE A 37 0.19 2.58 -8.69
N LEU A 38 -1.02 2.99 -8.30
CA LEU A 38 -2.12 3.23 -9.24
C LEU A 38 -1.80 4.37 -10.20
N GLU A 39 -1.21 5.47 -9.72
CA GLU A 39 -0.78 6.60 -10.54
C GLU A 39 0.26 6.16 -11.58
N LYS A 40 1.23 5.33 -11.18
CA LYS A 40 2.24 4.77 -12.11
C LYS A 40 1.65 3.84 -13.16
N GLN A 41 0.57 3.14 -12.85
CA GLN A 41 -0.05 2.17 -13.76
C GLN A 41 -1.06 2.82 -14.71
N LEU A 42 -1.82 3.79 -14.21
CA LEU A 42 -2.96 4.37 -14.93
C LEU A 42 -2.64 5.74 -15.53
N GLY A 43 -1.72 6.50 -14.94
CA GLY A 43 -1.57 7.93 -15.19
C GLY A 43 -2.42 8.77 -14.23
N GLU A 44 -2.07 10.07 -14.13
CA GLU A 44 -2.70 11.01 -13.19
C GLU A 44 -4.19 11.22 -13.50
N GLU A 45 -4.55 11.36 -14.79
CA GLU A 45 -5.92 11.69 -15.19
C GLU A 45 -6.88 10.51 -14.98
N GLU A 46 -6.49 9.31 -15.38
CA GLU A 46 -7.25 8.09 -15.17
C GLU A 46 -7.42 7.77 -13.67
N LEU A 47 -6.39 8.02 -12.85
CA LEU A 47 -6.49 7.89 -11.40
C LEU A 47 -7.51 8.88 -10.81
N ARG A 48 -7.51 10.14 -11.29
CA ARG A 48 -8.49 11.15 -10.86
C ARG A 48 -9.92 10.73 -11.21
N ILE A 49 -10.14 10.21 -12.42
CA ILE A 49 -11.46 9.70 -12.84
C ILE A 49 -11.90 8.54 -11.95
N LEU A 50 -11.00 7.60 -11.65
CA LEU A 50 -11.27 6.47 -10.77
C LEU A 50 -11.67 6.92 -9.36
N MET A 51 -10.95 7.89 -8.79
CA MET A 51 -11.28 8.44 -7.47
C MET A 51 -12.67 9.06 -7.44
N LYS A 52 -13.00 9.88 -8.43
CA LYS A 52 -14.32 10.49 -8.54
C LYS A 52 -15.43 9.45 -8.63
N HIS A 53 -15.23 8.40 -9.42
CA HIS A 53 -16.21 7.32 -9.53
C HIS A 53 -16.41 6.56 -8.20
N LEU A 54 -15.33 6.39 -7.42
CA LEU A 54 -15.42 5.77 -6.10
C LEU A 54 -16.15 6.65 -5.09
N GLU A 55 -15.90 7.97 -5.08
CA GLU A 55 -16.64 8.92 -4.24
C GLU A 55 -18.14 8.87 -4.53
N GLU A 56 -18.51 8.93 -5.82
CA GLU A 56 -19.92 8.84 -6.25
C GLU A 56 -20.59 7.52 -5.88
N ARG A 57 -19.82 6.42 -5.74
CA ARG A 57 -20.35 5.12 -5.31
C ARG A 57 -20.57 5.08 -3.80
N ILE A 58 -19.63 5.62 -3.02
CA ILE A 58 -19.73 5.65 -1.56
C ILE A 58 -20.91 6.54 -1.13
N GLU A 59 -21.16 7.65 -1.82
CA GLU A 59 -22.31 8.53 -1.52
C GLU A 59 -23.68 7.89 -1.84
N ARG A 60 -23.70 6.83 -2.64
CA ARG A 60 -24.92 6.11 -3.02
C ARG A 60 -25.24 4.92 -2.11
N GLU A 61 -24.30 4.49 -1.28
CA GLU A 61 -24.46 3.44 -0.27
C GLU A 61 -24.88 4.03 1.08
#